data_AF-A0A0F8WQV5-F1
#
_entry.id   AF-A0A0F8WQV5-F1
#
_cell.length_a   1.000
_cell.length_b   1.000
_cell.length_c   1.000
_cell.angle_alpha   90.00
_cell.angle_beta   90.00
_cell.angle_gamma   90.00
#
_symmetry.space_group_name_H-M   'P 1'
#
loop_
_entity.id
_entity.type
_entity.pdbx_description
1 polymer ?
#
loop_
_entity_poly.entity_id
_entity_poly.type
_entity_poly.pdbx_seq_one_letter_code
_entity_poly.pdbx_strand_id
1 'polypeptide(L)'
;NLQKQVRRAKINAVATAARLWELSQFELLRRLVVIAAEDAEVSTETTVICWLMAAKTKGLLLSDAQRNWVLGYVKTLLQHTVCRRLEINTDCNPELEPSEVLDSFHSDSEQIAGILFRTAYGGLAGDPPMISRCLDWLIQTDTPLPTFGVKKWTEPLPKLLINRAAIDHHIYPSLVEELEDLHPEYSQELICTVIWECSSGYNKRKKRHSTAEWRDCWKVIQIDFRELTKKYLTRILKKYNGL
;
A
#
# COMPACT_ATOMS: atom_id res chain seq x y z
N ASN A 1 5.79 -8.15 0.96
CA ASN A 1 5.18 -6.82 1.17
C ASN A 1 4.73 -6.26 -0.17
N LEU A 2 3.43 -6.34 -0.46
CA LEU A 2 2.83 -5.95 -1.74
C LEU A 2 2.84 -4.42 -1.92
N GLN A 3 2.40 -3.70 -0.90
CA GLN A 3 2.28 -2.24 -0.89
C GLN A 3 3.59 -1.54 -1.26
N LYS A 4 4.71 -1.89 -0.60
CA LYS A 4 6.03 -1.33 -0.94
C LYS A 4 6.46 -1.61 -2.38
N GLN A 5 6.05 -2.74 -2.97
CA GLN A 5 6.35 -3.02 -4.38
C GLN A 5 5.50 -2.15 -5.32
N VAL A 6 4.21 -1.94 -5.00
CA VAL A 6 3.30 -1.08 -5.79
C VAL A 6 3.72 0.38 -5.74
N ARG A 7 3.97 0.88 -4.53
CA ARG A 7 4.52 2.22 -4.28
C ARG A 7 5.80 2.51 -5.08
N ARG A 8 6.67 1.51 -5.23
CA ARG A 8 7.96 1.61 -5.94
C ARG A 8 7.87 1.24 -7.42
N ALA A 9 6.68 0.96 -7.93
CA ALA A 9 6.42 0.51 -9.30
C ALA A 9 7.31 -0.68 -9.73
N LYS A 10 7.40 -1.71 -8.87
CA LYS A 10 8.20 -2.92 -9.13
C LYS A 10 7.31 -4.08 -9.57
N ILE A 11 7.69 -4.71 -10.68
CA ILE A 11 6.92 -5.82 -11.29
C ILE A 11 6.70 -7.02 -10.36
N ASN A 12 7.59 -7.22 -9.39
CA ASN A 12 7.44 -8.24 -8.33
C ASN A 12 6.18 -8.08 -7.49
N ALA A 13 5.50 -6.93 -7.53
CA ALA A 13 4.18 -6.77 -6.94
C ALA A 13 3.18 -7.81 -7.47
N VAL A 14 3.23 -8.15 -8.77
CA VAL A 14 2.32 -9.13 -9.37
C VAL A 14 2.56 -10.53 -8.80
N ALA A 15 3.82 -10.98 -8.71
CA ALA A 15 4.14 -12.25 -8.05
C ALA A 15 3.79 -12.26 -6.56
N THR A 16 3.98 -11.12 -5.88
CA THR A 16 3.59 -10.98 -4.47
C THR A 16 2.08 -11.09 -4.30
N ALA A 17 1.31 -10.46 -5.19
CA ALA A 17 -0.14 -10.55 -5.20
C ALA A 17 -0.61 -11.96 -5.54
N ALA A 18 0.00 -12.64 -6.51
CA ALA A 18 -0.32 -14.03 -6.81
C ALA A 18 -0.08 -14.95 -5.60
N ARG A 19 1.02 -14.76 -4.87
CA ARG A 19 1.27 -15.52 -3.65
C ARG A 19 0.27 -15.18 -2.53
N LEU A 20 -0.10 -13.91 -2.38
CA LEU A 20 -1.13 -13.53 -1.41
C LEU A 20 -2.51 -14.07 -1.79
N TRP A 21 -2.83 -14.18 -3.08
CA TRP A 21 -4.07 -14.80 -3.55
C TRP A 21 -4.19 -16.26 -3.09
N GLU A 22 -3.09 -17.01 -3.18
CA GLU A 22 -3.00 -18.40 -2.74
C GLU A 22 -3.13 -18.54 -1.21
N LEU A 23 -2.57 -17.59 -0.45
CA LEU A 23 -2.60 -17.62 1.01
C LEU A 23 -3.93 -17.14 1.58
N SER A 24 -4.46 -16.02 1.08
CA SER A 24 -5.75 -15.46 1.47
C SER A 24 -6.22 -14.41 0.48
N GLN A 25 -7.21 -14.79 -0.34
CA GLN A 25 -7.87 -13.91 -1.31
C GLN A 25 -8.46 -12.66 -0.64
N PHE A 26 -9.10 -12.82 0.53
CA PHE A 26 -9.72 -11.72 1.26
C PHE A 26 -8.68 -10.69 1.73
N GLU A 27 -7.58 -11.17 2.30
CA GLU A 27 -6.47 -10.34 2.78
C GLU A 27 -5.76 -9.58 1.66
N LEU A 28 -5.69 -10.17 0.46
CA LEU A 28 -5.20 -9.48 -0.73
C LEU A 28 -6.16 -8.37 -1.15
N LEU A 29 -7.45 -8.68 -1.33
CA LEU A 29 -8.45 -7.73 -1.80
C LEU A 29 -8.58 -6.52 -0.86
N ARG A 30 -8.60 -6.76 0.46
CA ARG A 30 -8.58 -5.68 1.46
C ARG A 30 -7.38 -4.74 1.32
N ARG A 31 -6.18 -5.32 1.12
CA ARG A 31 -4.94 -4.55 0.98
C ARG A 31 -4.91 -3.76 -0.33
N LEU A 32 -5.50 -4.27 -1.41
CA LEU A 32 -5.49 -3.58 -2.70
C LEU A 32 -6.23 -2.25 -2.65
N VAL A 33 -7.36 -2.16 -1.93
CA VAL A 33 -8.08 -0.90 -1.75
C VAL A 33 -7.24 0.13 -0.99
N VAL A 34 -6.59 -0.31 0.10
CA VAL A 34 -5.66 0.53 0.88
C VAL A 34 -4.49 1.01 0.02
N ILE A 35 -3.88 0.11 -0.75
CA ILE A 35 -2.76 0.44 -1.64
C ILE A 35 -3.18 1.44 -2.72
N ALA A 36 -4.38 1.31 -3.29
CA ALA A 36 -4.91 2.26 -4.26
C ALA A 36 -5.07 3.64 -3.64
N ALA A 37 -5.67 3.73 -2.45
CA ALA A 37 -5.89 4.98 -1.74
C ALA A 37 -4.59 5.65 -1.24
N GLU A 38 -3.63 4.87 -0.73
CA GLU A 38 -2.43 5.42 -0.08
C GLU A 38 -1.27 5.68 -1.06
N ASP A 39 -1.06 4.75 -1.99
CA ASP A 39 0.20 4.63 -2.74
C ASP A 39 0.06 4.77 -4.27
N ALA A 40 -1.17 4.77 -4.77
CA ALA A 40 -1.50 4.95 -6.18
C ALA A 40 -2.70 5.92 -6.30
N GLU A 41 -3.70 5.56 -7.08
CA GLU A 41 -4.93 6.33 -7.24
C GLU A 41 -6.12 5.37 -7.23
N VAL A 42 -7.19 5.79 -6.57
CA VAL A 42 -8.47 5.09 -6.58
C VAL A 42 -9.13 5.30 -7.95
N SER A 43 -9.69 4.23 -8.49
CA SER A 43 -10.28 4.16 -9.82
C SER A 43 -11.63 3.45 -9.79
N THR A 44 -12.37 3.48 -10.89
CA THR A 44 -13.62 2.71 -11.03
C THR A 44 -13.39 1.20 -10.82
N GLU A 45 -12.22 0.68 -11.17
CA GLU A 45 -11.84 -0.72 -10.90
C GLU A 45 -11.57 -1.03 -9.44
N THR A 46 -11.31 -0.02 -8.60
CA THR A 46 -11.18 -0.19 -7.16
C THR A 46 -12.52 -0.64 -6.54
N THR A 47 -13.64 -0.17 -7.09
CA THR A 47 -14.99 -0.62 -6.73
C THR A 47 -15.17 -2.12 -7.01
N VAL A 48 -14.63 -2.63 -8.12
CA VAL A 48 -14.66 -4.07 -8.43
C VAL A 48 -13.90 -4.88 -7.35
N ILE A 49 -12.76 -4.38 -6.87
CA ILE A 49 -12.03 -5.00 -5.76
C ILE A 49 -12.90 -5.03 -4.49
N CYS A 50 -13.60 -3.95 -4.16
CA CYS A 50 -14.52 -3.90 -3.02
C CYS A 50 -15.66 -4.92 -3.15
N TRP A 51 -16.26 -5.07 -4.34
CA TRP A 51 -17.31 -6.06 -4.58
C TRP A 51 -16.80 -7.49 -4.50
N LEU A 52 -15.63 -7.79 -5.07
CA LEU A 52 -15.00 -9.11 -4.94
C LEU A 52 -14.70 -9.43 -3.48
N MET A 53 -14.25 -8.44 -2.70
CA MET A 53 -14.01 -8.57 -1.27
C MET A 53 -15.32 -8.89 -0.53
N ALA A 54 -16.38 -8.12 -0.76
CA ALA A 54 -17.69 -8.35 -0.14
C ALA A 54 -18.24 -9.74 -0.49
N ALA A 55 -18.21 -10.13 -1.77
CA ALA A 55 -18.63 -11.45 -2.21
C ALA A 55 -17.80 -12.56 -1.54
N LYS A 56 -16.49 -12.35 -1.36
CA LYS A 56 -15.62 -13.30 -0.67
C LYS A 56 -16.02 -13.50 0.80
N THR A 57 -16.44 -12.44 1.51
CA THR A 57 -16.95 -12.56 2.89
C THR A 57 -18.23 -13.38 3.00
N LYS A 58 -18.99 -13.49 1.90
CA LYS A 58 -20.19 -14.34 1.80
C LYS A 58 -19.89 -15.76 1.32
N GLY A 59 -18.60 -16.14 1.25
CA GLY A 59 -18.18 -17.48 0.87
C GLY A 59 -18.03 -17.71 -0.63
N LEU A 60 -18.14 -16.67 -1.47
CA LEU A 60 -17.92 -16.84 -2.91
C LEU A 60 -16.51 -17.39 -3.19
N LEU A 61 -16.46 -18.40 -4.06
CA LEU A 61 -15.20 -18.93 -4.59
C LEU A 61 -14.81 -18.11 -5.82
N LEU A 62 -13.68 -17.40 -5.73
CA LEU A 62 -13.20 -16.59 -6.83
C LEU A 62 -12.44 -17.47 -7.83
N SER A 63 -12.86 -17.37 -9.09
CA SER A 63 -12.30 -18.07 -10.25
C SER A 63 -10.91 -17.59 -10.66
N ASP A 64 -10.23 -18.37 -11.49
CA ASP A 64 -8.95 -17.97 -12.09
C ASP A 64 -9.09 -16.76 -13.02
N ALA A 65 -10.26 -16.57 -13.64
CA ALA A 65 -10.53 -15.37 -14.43
C ALA A 65 -10.51 -14.11 -13.56
N GLN A 66 -11.09 -14.18 -12.35
CA GLN A 66 -11.05 -13.10 -11.36
C GLN A 66 -9.64 -12.92 -10.80
N ARG A 67 -8.92 -14.02 -10.52
CA ARG A 67 -7.49 -13.97 -10.14
C ARG A 67 -6.67 -13.18 -11.16
N ASN A 68 -6.75 -13.56 -12.44
CA ASN A 68 -5.98 -12.94 -13.50
C ASN A 68 -6.40 -11.47 -13.73
N TRP A 69 -7.67 -11.14 -13.54
CA TRP A 69 -8.12 -9.75 -13.55
C TRP A 69 -7.51 -8.95 -12.40
N VAL A 70 -7.51 -9.49 -11.17
CA VAL A 70 -6.91 -8.84 -9.98
C VAL A 70 -5.39 -8.64 -10.14
N LEU A 71 -4.69 -9.62 -10.71
CA LEU A 71 -3.27 -9.47 -11.07
C LEU A 71 -3.06 -8.39 -12.14
N GLY A 72 -3.99 -8.30 -13.10
CA GLY A 72 -4.07 -7.22 -14.07
C GLY A 72 -4.20 -5.85 -13.41
N TYR A 73 -5.11 -5.72 -12.45
CA TYR A 73 -5.30 -4.49 -11.68
C TYR A 73 -4.02 -4.10 -10.91
N VAL A 74 -3.32 -5.05 -10.30
CA VAL A 74 -2.01 -4.79 -9.67
C VAL A 74 -1.02 -4.25 -10.69
N LYS A 75 -0.91 -4.85 -11.89
CA LYS A 75 -0.05 -4.35 -12.97
C LYS A 75 -0.42 -2.92 -13.36
N THR A 76 -1.72 -2.64 -13.49
CA THR A 76 -2.24 -1.31 -13.81
C THR A 76 -1.83 -0.28 -12.75
N LEU A 77 -1.96 -0.59 -11.46
CA LEU A 77 -1.48 0.29 -10.38
C LEU A 77 0.02 0.59 -10.50
N LEU A 78 0.85 -0.37 -10.93
CA LEU A 78 2.29 -0.14 -11.15
C LEU A 78 2.57 0.86 -12.28
N GLN A 79 1.76 0.81 -13.33
CA GLN A 79 1.93 1.62 -14.54
C GLN A 79 1.37 3.03 -14.37
N HIS A 80 0.37 3.20 -13.50
CA HIS A 80 -0.18 4.51 -13.19
C HIS A 80 0.88 5.42 -12.60
N THR A 81 1.05 6.61 -13.16
CA THR A 81 2.11 7.57 -12.76
C THR A 81 1.62 8.58 -11.74
N VAL A 82 0.31 8.78 -11.65
CA VAL A 82 -0.30 9.70 -10.69
C VAL A 82 -0.56 8.96 -9.39
N CYS A 83 -0.16 9.59 -8.29
CA CYS A 83 -0.72 9.34 -6.98
C CYS A 83 -1.36 10.64 -6.56
N ARG A 84 -2.68 10.72 -6.67
CA ARG A 84 -3.42 11.84 -6.10
C ARG A 84 -3.34 11.66 -4.61
N ARG A 85 -2.33 12.30 -4.02
CA ARG A 85 -2.22 12.39 -2.58
C ARG A 85 -3.55 12.97 -2.13
N LEU A 86 -4.24 12.26 -1.25
CA LEU A 86 -5.00 12.94 -0.21
C LEU A 86 -3.94 13.74 0.52
N GLU A 87 -3.69 14.97 0.06
CA GLU A 87 -3.13 15.96 0.94
C GLU A 87 -4.19 16.02 2.00
N ILE A 88 -3.96 15.24 3.06
CA ILE A 88 -4.79 15.15 4.23
C ILE A 88 -4.83 16.58 4.71
N ASN A 89 -5.81 17.32 4.22
CA ASN A 89 -6.21 18.53 4.87
C ASN A 89 -6.71 18.00 6.20
N THR A 90 -6.09 18.46 7.28
CA THR A 90 -6.48 18.05 8.64
C THR A 90 -7.94 18.39 8.94
N ASP A 91 -8.56 19.17 8.07
CA ASP A 91 -9.94 19.63 8.13
C ASP A 91 -10.95 18.65 7.49
N CYS A 92 -10.49 17.52 6.94
CA CYS A 92 -11.40 16.48 6.43
C CYS A 92 -12.22 15.87 7.57
N ASN A 93 -13.55 15.82 7.43
CA ASN A 93 -14.42 15.19 8.41
C ASN A 93 -14.24 13.65 8.34
N PRO A 94 -13.68 12.98 9.36
CA PRO A 94 -13.52 11.53 9.34
C PRO A 94 -14.86 10.79 9.48
N GLU A 95 -15.92 11.49 9.88
CA GLU A 95 -17.28 10.99 10.12
C GLU A 95 -18.22 11.44 8.99
N LEU A 96 -17.88 11.09 7.75
CA LEU A 96 -18.84 11.21 6.65
C LEU A 96 -19.95 10.16 6.83
N GLU A 97 -21.18 10.61 7.00
CA GLU A 97 -22.32 9.70 7.01
C GLU A 97 -22.54 9.15 5.59
N PRO A 98 -22.78 7.84 5.43
CA PRO A 98 -22.99 7.22 4.12
C PRO A 98 -24.02 7.91 3.22
N SER A 99 -25.12 8.40 3.80
CA SER A 99 -26.14 9.12 3.05
C SER A 99 -25.63 10.45 2.49
N GLU A 100 -24.84 11.19 3.26
CA GLU A 100 -24.27 12.47 2.84
C GLU A 100 -23.31 12.29 1.67
N VAL A 101 -22.50 11.22 1.70
CA VAL A 101 -21.61 10.86 0.60
C VAL A 101 -22.40 10.55 -0.67
N LEU A 102 -23.46 9.74 -0.57
CA LEU A 102 -24.22 9.33 -1.75
C LEU A 102 -25.03 10.48 -2.36
N ASP A 103 -25.58 11.36 -1.54
CA ASP A 103 -26.35 12.52 -2.00
C ASP A 103 -25.46 13.59 -2.66
N SER A 104 -24.17 13.63 -2.30
CA SER A 104 -23.21 14.61 -2.81
C SER A 104 -22.67 14.28 -4.22
N PHE A 105 -22.84 13.04 -4.71
CA PHE A 105 -22.34 12.65 -6.04
C PHE A 105 -23.47 12.56 -7.07
N HIS A 106 -23.43 13.44 -8.08
CA HIS A 106 -24.31 13.35 -9.24
C HIS A 106 -23.82 12.34 -10.31
N SER A 107 -22.50 12.07 -10.34
CA SER A 107 -21.86 11.07 -11.20
C SER A 107 -20.98 10.13 -10.36
N ASP A 108 -20.78 8.90 -10.80
CA ASP A 108 -19.99 7.86 -10.11
C ASP A 108 -20.50 7.42 -8.72
N SER A 109 -21.75 7.71 -8.36
CA SER A 109 -22.32 7.38 -7.04
C SER A 109 -22.24 5.89 -6.70
N GLU A 110 -22.38 4.99 -7.69
CA GLU A 110 -22.21 3.55 -7.51
C GLU A 110 -20.76 3.15 -7.17
N GLN A 111 -19.79 3.79 -7.83
CA GLN A 111 -18.37 3.52 -7.64
C GLN A 111 -17.92 3.99 -6.26
N ILE A 112 -18.36 5.20 -5.89
CA ILE A 112 -18.17 5.77 -4.56
C ILE A 112 -18.83 4.91 -3.49
N ALA A 113 -20.08 4.47 -3.71
CA ALA A 113 -20.77 3.56 -2.80
C ALA A 113 -19.93 2.30 -2.56
N GLY A 114 -19.39 1.68 -3.62
CA GLY A 114 -18.55 0.49 -3.48
C GLY A 114 -17.26 0.73 -2.69
N ILE A 115 -16.64 1.91 -2.80
CA ILE A 115 -15.48 2.28 -1.99
C ILE A 115 -15.91 2.54 -0.54
N LEU A 116 -17.01 3.25 -0.32
CA LEU A 116 -17.58 3.47 1.01
C LEU A 116 -17.92 2.16 1.70
N PHE A 117 -18.49 1.18 0.99
CA PHE A 117 -18.74 -0.16 1.51
C PHE A 117 -17.48 -0.78 2.13
N ARG A 118 -16.26 -0.46 1.66
CA ARG A 118 -15.01 -0.96 2.25
C ARG A 118 -14.88 -0.65 3.73
N THR A 119 -15.39 0.48 4.21
CA THR A 119 -15.30 0.88 5.62
C THR A 119 -16.02 -0.11 6.54
N ALA A 120 -17.04 -0.81 6.03
CA ALA A 120 -17.81 -1.81 6.77
C ALA A 120 -17.16 -3.21 6.85
N TYR A 121 -16.12 -3.52 6.05
CA TYR A 121 -15.55 -4.88 5.96
C TYR A 121 -14.25 -5.09 6.76
N GLY A 122 -14.21 -4.51 7.96
CA GLY A 122 -13.09 -4.56 8.91
C GLY A 122 -11.85 -3.81 8.43
N GLY A 123 -10.77 -3.81 9.19
CA GLY A 123 -9.56 -3.08 8.79
C GLY A 123 -8.43 -3.26 9.79
N LEU A 124 -7.28 -2.67 9.52
CA LEU A 124 -6.55 -2.05 10.63
C LEU A 124 -7.32 -0.80 11.08
N ALA A 125 -7.15 -0.37 12.33
CA ALA A 125 -7.87 0.80 12.86
C ALA A 125 -7.68 2.08 12.02
N GLY A 126 -6.56 2.19 11.30
CA GLY A 126 -6.28 3.30 10.38
C GLY A 126 -6.94 3.20 9.00
N ASP A 127 -7.48 2.05 8.59
CA ASP A 127 -8.04 1.89 7.24
C ASP A 127 -9.32 2.73 7.06
N PRO A 128 -10.36 2.65 7.93
CA PRO A 128 -11.60 3.38 7.69
C PRO A 128 -11.39 4.90 7.63
N PRO A 129 -10.68 5.56 8.56
CA PRO A 129 -10.42 7.00 8.46
C PRO A 129 -9.62 7.40 7.23
N MET A 130 -8.74 6.53 6.72
CA MET A 130 -8.02 6.80 5.46
C MET A 130 -8.96 6.74 4.25
N ILE A 131 -9.86 5.76 4.21
CA ILE A 131 -10.85 5.65 3.13
C ILE A 131 -11.88 6.78 3.21
N SER A 132 -12.38 7.15 4.39
CA SER A 132 -13.31 8.28 4.55
C SER A 132 -12.69 9.58 4.04
N ARG A 133 -11.44 9.88 4.41
CA ARG A 133 -10.72 11.04 3.85
C ARG A 133 -10.53 10.95 2.34
N CYS A 134 -10.39 9.73 1.79
CA CYS A 134 -10.33 9.54 0.34
C CYS A 134 -11.61 9.98 -0.35
N LEU A 135 -12.74 9.59 0.22
CA LEU A 135 -14.06 9.93 -0.30
C LEU A 135 -14.37 11.41 -0.12
N ASP A 136 -14.07 11.96 1.06
CA ASP A 136 -14.24 13.39 1.35
C ASP A 136 -13.52 14.27 0.33
N TRP A 137 -12.25 13.94 0.01
CA TRP A 137 -11.51 14.67 -1.00
C TRP A 137 -12.13 14.55 -2.39
N LEU A 138 -12.63 13.36 -2.78
CA LEU A 138 -13.31 13.18 -4.06
C LEU A 138 -14.59 14.03 -4.14
N ILE A 139 -15.35 14.11 -3.04
CA ILE A 139 -16.56 14.95 -2.93
C ILE A 139 -16.19 16.43 -3.06
N GLN A 140 -15.27 16.91 -2.22
CA GLN A 140 -14.90 18.32 -2.15
C GLN A 140 -14.30 18.86 -3.46
N THR A 141 -13.63 17.99 -4.21
CA THR A 141 -13.00 18.37 -5.48
C THR A 141 -13.85 18.08 -6.71
N ASP A 142 -15.03 17.47 -6.54
CA ASP A 142 -15.88 16.96 -7.64
C ASP A 142 -15.06 16.22 -8.71
N THR A 143 -14.07 15.45 -8.26
CA THR A 143 -13.13 14.78 -9.16
C THR A 143 -13.67 13.40 -9.54
N PRO A 144 -13.98 13.15 -10.82
CA PRO A 144 -14.48 11.84 -11.25
C PRO A 144 -13.39 10.78 -11.08
N LEU A 145 -13.83 9.54 -10.83
CA LEU A 145 -12.90 8.43 -10.71
C LEU A 145 -12.33 8.08 -12.08
N PRO A 146 -10.99 7.99 -12.23
CA PRO A 146 -10.42 7.53 -13.48
C PRO A 146 -10.82 6.08 -13.75
N THR A 147 -10.93 5.72 -15.02
CA THR A 147 -11.04 4.32 -15.47
C THR A 147 -9.73 3.91 -16.10
N PHE A 148 -9.14 2.82 -15.62
CA PHE A 148 -7.81 2.40 -16.06
C PHE A 148 -7.82 1.38 -17.21
N GLY A 149 -8.95 0.70 -17.47
CA GLY A 149 -9.05 -0.31 -18.51
C GLY A 149 -8.22 -1.55 -18.19
N VAL A 150 -8.47 -2.16 -17.02
CA VAL A 150 -7.72 -3.33 -16.54
C VAL A 150 -7.77 -4.51 -17.53
N LYS A 151 -6.59 -4.93 -17.99
CA LYS A 151 -6.42 -6.15 -18.79
C LYS A 151 -6.06 -7.33 -17.88
N LYS A 152 -6.65 -8.50 -18.13
CA LYS A 152 -6.30 -9.74 -17.43
C LYS A 152 -4.80 -10.03 -17.60
N TRP A 153 -4.16 -10.46 -16.52
CA TRP A 153 -2.79 -10.94 -16.56
C TRP A 153 -2.74 -12.31 -17.26
N THR A 154 -1.95 -12.41 -18.33
CA THR A 154 -1.77 -13.65 -19.12
C THR A 154 -0.31 -14.07 -19.24
N GLU A 155 0.62 -13.27 -18.73
CA GLU A 155 2.05 -13.52 -18.79
C GLU A 155 2.49 -14.54 -17.71
N PRO A 156 3.65 -15.20 -17.87
CA PRO A 156 4.26 -15.95 -16.78
C PRO A 156 4.51 -15.04 -15.56
N LEU A 157 4.29 -15.58 -14.35
CA LEU A 157 4.56 -14.82 -13.13
C LEU A 157 6.06 -14.51 -13.00
N PRO A 158 6.45 -13.27 -12.65
CA PRO A 158 7.84 -12.96 -12.41
C PRO A 158 8.34 -13.74 -11.18
N LYS A 159 9.66 -13.95 -11.11
CA LYS A 159 10.27 -14.59 -9.94
C LYS A 159 9.98 -13.77 -8.69
N LEU A 160 9.43 -14.41 -7.66
CA LEU A 160 9.19 -13.76 -6.37
C LEU A 160 10.53 -13.42 -5.72
N LEU A 161 10.80 -12.12 -5.54
CA LEU A 161 11.99 -11.62 -4.87
C LEU A 161 11.65 -10.97 -3.53
N ILE A 162 12.50 -11.19 -2.53
CA ILE A 162 12.37 -10.57 -1.22
C ILE A 162 12.69 -9.08 -1.32
N ASN A 163 11.76 -8.23 -0.91
CA ASN A 163 11.98 -6.80 -0.80
C ASN A 163 12.65 -6.48 0.54
N ARG A 164 13.97 -6.22 0.54
CA ARG A 164 14.69 -5.86 1.76
C ARG A 164 14.20 -4.56 2.41
N ALA A 165 13.67 -3.62 1.61
CA ALA A 165 13.03 -2.42 2.16
C ALA A 165 11.74 -2.73 2.93
N ALA A 166 11.24 -3.97 2.89
CA ALA A 166 10.15 -4.41 3.75
C ALA A 166 10.57 -4.61 5.20
N ILE A 167 11.87 -4.77 5.48
CA ILE A 167 12.41 -4.91 6.83
C ILE A 167 12.74 -3.51 7.33
N ASP A 168 11.88 -2.99 8.20
CA ASP A 168 12.04 -1.73 8.92
C ASP A 168 11.73 -1.96 10.40
N HIS A 169 11.64 -0.89 11.19
CA HIS A 169 11.42 -0.97 12.63
C HIS A 169 10.10 -1.66 13.03
N HIS A 170 9.10 -1.75 12.15
CA HIS A 170 7.87 -2.51 12.45
C HIS A 170 8.10 -4.02 12.37
N ILE A 171 9.02 -4.45 11.51
CA ILE A 171 9.34 -5.87 11.29
C ILE A 171 10.55 -6.31 12.12
N TYR A 172 11.44 -5.38 12.43
CA TYR A 172 12.63 -5.55 13.23
C TYR A 172 12.71 -4.40 14.26
N PRO A 173 12.01 -4.53 15.41
CA PRO A 173 11.91 -3.46 16.41
C PRO A 173 13.27 -2.92 16.89
N SER A 174 14.25 -3.79 17.15
CA SER A 174 15.59 -3.39 17.60
C SER A 174 16.46 -2.76 16.50
N LEU A 175 15.98 -2.62 15.26
CA LEU A 175 16.76 -2.03 14.17
C LEU A 175 17.21 -0.60 14.49
N VAL A 176 16.36 0.18 15.16
CA VAL A 176 16.64 1.60 15.45
C VAL A 176 17.64 1.71 16.59
N GLU A 177 17.46 0.94 17.66
CA GLU A 177 18.39 0.84 18.78
C GLU A 177 19.78 0.41 18.30
N GLU A 178 19.86 -0.65 17.48
CA GLU A 178 21.15 -1.12 16.93
C GLU A 178 21.81 -0.11 15.98
N LEU A 179 21.05 0.77 15.33
CA LEU A 179 21.61 1.85 14.50
C LEU A 179 22.08 3.03 15.34
N GLU A 180 21.38 3.35 16.43
CA GLU A 180 21.80 4.38 17.39
C GLU A 180 23.10 3.97 18.10
N ASP A 181 23.22 2.70 18.50
CA ASP A 181 24.46 2.17 19.09
C ASP A 181 25.68 2.32 18.16
N LEU A 182 25.47 2.22 16.84
CA LEU A 182 26.51 2.38 15.82
C LEU A 182 26.75 3.84 15.44
N HIS A 183 25.76 4.70 15.63
CA HIS A 183 25.77 6.12 15.25
C HIS A 183 25.19 6.99 16.37
N PRO A 184 25.87 7.09 17.53
CA PRO A 184 25.35 7.75 18.73
C PRO A 184 25.15 9.26 18.55
N GLU A 185 25.65 9.86 17.46
CA GLU A 185 25.39 11.24 17.07
C GLU A 185 23.96 11.49 16.55
N TYR A 186 23.19 10.45 16.24
CA TYR A 186 21.82 10.55 15.73
C TYR A 186 20.80 9.97 16.72
N SER A 187 19.72 10.71 16.99
CA SER A 187 18.63 10.21 17.81
C SER A 187 17.81 9.13 17.10
N GLN A 188 17.18 8.24 17.86
CA GLN A 188 16.23 7.26 17.33
C GLN A 188 15.11 7.89 16.47
N GLU A 189 14.63 9.07 16.84
CA GLU A 189 13.59 9.80 16.10
C GLU A 189 14.09 10.21 14.71
N LEU A 190 15.31 10.76 14.62
CA LEU A 190 15.94 11.12 13.36
C LEU A 190 16.18 9.86 12.50
N ILE A 191 16.71 8.78 13.10
CA ILE A 191 16.93 7.50 12.42
C ILE A 191 15.62 6.95 11.85
N CYS A 192 14.54 6.94 12.64
CA CYS A 192 13.21 6.51 12.19
C CYS A 192 12.73 7.34 11.00
N THR A 193 12.80 8.66 11.12
CA THR A 193 12.38 9.61 10.09
C THR A 193 13.18 9.39 8.80
N VAL A 194 14.50 9.25 8.92
CA VAL A 194 15.39 9.05 7.78
C VAL A 194 15.15 7.69 7.11
N ILE A 195 14.96 6.62 7.86
CA ILE A 195 14.61 5.30 7.30
C ILE A 195 13.29 5.39 6.53
N TRP A 196 12.28 6.08 7.07
CA TRP A 196 11.02 6.30 6.38
C TRP A 196 11.24 7.11 5.10
N GLU A 197 11.76 8.32 5.18
CA GLU A 197 11.86 9.24 4.05
C GLU A 197 12.82 8.75 2.95
N CYS A 198 13.94 8.13 3.34
CA CYS A 198 14.98 7.69 2.42
C CYS A 198 14.78 6.26 1.90
N SER A 199 14.07 5.41 2.64
CA SER A 199 13.82 4.00 2.27
C SER A 199 12.35 3.63 2.32
N SER A 200 11.77 3.32 3.47
CA SER A 200 10.47 2.66 3.58
C SER A 200 9.33 3.42 2.91
N GLY A 201 9.34 4.75 3.05
CA GLY A 201 8.41 5.75 2.53
C GLY A 201 8.45 5.97 1.02
N TYR A 202 9.53 5.57 0.34
CA TYR A 202 9.79 5.96 -1.06
C TYR A 202 8.67 5.53 -2.02
N ASN A 203 7.94 6.51 -2.57
CA ASN A 203 6.92 6.36 -3.61
C ASN A 203 7.37 7.01 -4.92
N LYS A 204 7.35 6.27 -6.03
CA LYS A 204 7.80 6.77 -7.34
C LYS A 204 6.92 7.91 -7.88
N ARG A 205 5.67 7.98 -7.43
CA ARG A 205 4.63 8.93 -7.87
C ARG A 205 4.59 10.21 -7.04
N LYS A 206 5.34 10.27 -5.93
CA LYS A 206 5.33 11.40 -4.99
C LYS A 206 6.65 12.17 -5.09
N LYS A 207 6.56 13.50 -4.98
CA LYS A 207 7.75 14.34 -4.75
C LYS A 207 8.31 14.02 -3.38
N ARG A 208 9.63 13.92 -3.27
CA ARG A 208 10.29 13.68 -1.99
C ARG A 208 10.50 15.02 -1.29
N HIS A 209 10.10 15.10 -0.04
CA HIS A 209 10.60 16.12 0.87
C HIS A 209 11.85 15.55 1.53
N SER A 210 12.96 16.28 1.48
CA SER A 210 14.22 15.84 2.04
C SER A 210 15.01 17.06 2.47
N THR A 211 15.31 17.15 3.76
CA THR A 211 16.21 18.15 4.31
C THR A 211 17.67 17.75 4.05
N ALA A 212 18.60 18.69 4.21
CA ALA A 212 20.03 18.40 4.13
C ALA A 212 20.44 17.40 5.22
N GLU A 213 19.98 17.64 6.45
CA GLU A 213 20.19 16.76 7.61
C GLU A 213 19.78 15.30 7.33
N TRP A 214 18.60 15.07 6.76
CA TRP A 214 18.15 13.71 6.46
C TRP A 214 19.03 13.01 5.43
N ARG A 215 19.53 13.76 4.43
CA ARG A 215 20.45 13.20 3.42
C ARG A 215 21.78 12.84 4.03
N ASP A 216 22.30 13.66 4.91
CA ASP A 216 23.61 13.44 5.51
C ASP A 216 23.55 12.29 6.52
N CYS A 217 22.52 12.25 7.38
CA CYS A 217 22.25 11.09 8.22
C CYS A 217 22.08 9.80 7.39
N TRP A 218 21.28 9.82 6.31
CA TRP A 218 21.10 8.63 5.47
C TRP A 218 22.40 8.15 4.82
N LYS A 219 23.27 9.06 4.36
CA LYS A 219 24.56 8.69 3.77
C LYS A 219 25.41 7.88 4.74
N VAL A 220 25.36 8.24 6.03
CA VAL A 220 26.08 7.55 7.10
C VAL A 220 25.42 6.21 7.41
N ILE A 221 24.14 6.19 7.78
CA ILE A 221 23.51 4.98 8.34
C ILE A 221 23.11 3.92 7.29
N GLN A 222 23.05 4.25 6.00
CA GLN A 222 22.47 3.35 4.99
C GLN A 222 23.22 2.02 4.82
N ILE A 223 24.53 1.98 5.10
CA ILE A 223 25.34 0.77 4.93
C ILE A 223 25.00 -0.20 6.06
N ASP A 224 25.03 0.28 7.30
CA ASP A 224 24.70 -0.51 8.49
C ASP A 224 23.24 -0.94 8.49
N PHE A 225 22.31 -0.05 8.08
CA PHE A 225 20.91 -0.42 7.86
C PHE A 225 20.77 -1.62 6.90
N ARG A 226 21.54 -1.64 5.80
CA ARG A 226 21.51 -2.75 4.86
C ARG A 226 22.06 -4.02 5.49
N GLU A 227 23.20 -3.97 6.18
CA GLU A 227 23.78 -5.18 6.78
C GLU A 227 22.91 -5.73 7.93
N LEU A 228 22.35 -4.87 8.78
CA LEU A 228 21.40 -5.27 9.83
C LEU A 228 20.16 -5.95 9.24
N THR A 229 19.52 -5.34 8.23
CA THR A 229 18.33 -5.95 7.58
C THR A 229 18.67 -7.28 6.87
N LYS A 230 19.89 -7.43 6.32
CA LYS A 230 20.37 -8.69 5.73
C LYS A 230 20.59 -9.77 6.78
N LYS A 231 21.23 -9.41 7.90
CA LYS A 231 21.47 -10.30 9.04
C LYS A 231 20.14 -10.79 9.60
N TYR A 232 19.20 -9.88 9.81
CA TYR A 232 17.84 -10.20 10.27
C TYR A 232 17.11 -11.14 9.30
N LEU A 233 17.12 -10.83 8.00
CA LEU A 233 16.52 -11.70 6.99
C LEU A 233 17.13 -13.10 6.99
N THR A 234 18.46 -13.19 7.07
CA THR A 234 19.16 -14.48 7.10
C THR A 234 18.76 -15.29 8.32
N ARG A 235 18.59 -14.66 9.49
CA ARG A 235 18.08 -15.32 10.70
C ARG A 235 16.66 -15.85 10.51
N ILE A 236 15.77 -15.07 9.93
CA ILE A 236 14.40 -15.50 9.61
C ILE A 236 14.43 -16.69 8.66
N LEU A 237 15.16 -16.59 7.54
CA LEU A 237 15.22 -17.67 6.55
C LEU A 237 15.80 -18.96 7.14
N LYS A 238 16.83 -18.88 7.98
CA LYS A 238 17.36 -20.06 8.69
C LYS A 238 16.32 -20.67 9.62
N LYS A 239 15.55 -19.85 10.34
CA LYS A 239 14.49 -20.32 11.24
C LYS A 239 13.38 -21.09 10.50
N TYR A 240 13.05 -20.68 9.27
CA TYR A 240 11.94 -21.28 8.51
C TYR A 240 12.38 -22.32 7.45
N ASN A 241 13.65 -22.34 7.04
CA ASN A 241 14.22 -23.37 6.15
C ASN A 241 14.86 -24.54 6.91
N GLY A 242 14.97 -24.43 8.24
CA GLY A 242 15.37 -25.52 9.14
C GLY A 242 14.19 -26.33 9.69
N LEU A 243 13.01 -26.18 9.05
CA LEU A 243 11.81 -27.01 9.18
C LEU A 243 11.65 -27.84 7.91
#